data_AF-A0A7V6LFG2-F1
#
_entry.id   AF-A0A7V6LFG2-F1
#
_cell.length_a   1.000
_cell.length_b   1.000
_cell.length_c   1.000
_cell.angle_alpha   90.00
_cell.angle_beta   90.00
_cell.angle_gamma   90.00
#
_symmetry.space_group_name_H-M   'P 1'
#
loop_
_entity.id
_entity.type
_entity.pdbx_description
1 polymer ?
#
loop_
_entity_poly.entity_id
_entity_poly.type
_entity_poly.pdbx_seq_one_letter_code
_entity_poly.pdbx_strand_id
1 'polypeptide(L)'
;MNDAVFQIMPLVICPIFMIVGIAIFRADPKKLLSWDRRTGYHIYKNKLKSTNDEARALRAAGDFYKFFGGCFFLFSLVMLLVAIGVLFLR
;
A
#
# COMPACT_ATOMS: atom_id res chain seq x y z
N MET A 1 -21.21 11.88 -18.16
CA MET A 1 -20.62 10.60 -17.72
C MET A 1 -21.72 9.86 -16.97
N ASN A 2 -22.09 8.63 -17.38
CA ASN A 2 -23.28 7.95 -16.85
C ASN A 2 -23.11 7.59 -15.36
N ASP A 3 -24.16 7.77 -14.55
CA ASP A 3 -24.17 7.44 -13.11
C ASP A 3 -23.79 5.98 -12.83
N ALA A 4 -24.08 5.08 -13.77
CA ALA A 4 -23.70 3.67 -13.71
C ALA A 4 -22.15 3.49 -13.69
N VAL A 5 -21.41 4.32 -14.42
CA VAL A 5 -19.94 4.25 -14.47
C VAL A 5 -19.35 4.62 -13.11
N PHE A 6 -19.86 5.67 -12.47
CA PHE A 6 -19.42 6.08 -11.13
C PHE A 6 -19.74 5.06 -10.05
N GLN A 7 -20.82 4.29 -10.20
CA GLN A 7 -21.20 3.24 -9.23
C GLN A 7 -20.36 1.97 -9.36
N ILE A 8 -19.99 1.60 -10.59
CA ILE A 8 -19.23 0.36 -10.86
C ILE A 8 -17.72 0.59 -10.70
N MET A 9 -17.22 1.80 -10.94
CA MET A 9 -15.79 2.12 -10.87
C MET A 9 -15.14 1.72 -9.54
N PRO A 10 -15.72 1.97 -8.35
CA PRO A 10 -15.17 1.50 -7.08
C PRO A 10 -15.06 -0.03 -6.99
N LEU A 11 -16.00 -0.79 -7.57
CA LEU A 11 -16.00 -2.26 -7.57
C LEU A 11 -14.82 -2.85 -8.34
N VAL A 12 -14.21 -2.09 -9.25
CA VAL A 12 -13.03 -2.51 -10.02
C VAL A 12 -11.76 -1.94 -9.42
N ILE A 13 -11.75 -0.64 -9.11
CA ILE A 13 -10.55 0.04 -8.60
C ILE A 13 -10.18 -0.48 -7.20
N CYS A 14 -11.13 -0.66 -6.29
CA CYS A 14 -10.81 -1.04 -4.92
C CYS A 14 -10.15 -2.42 -4.84
N PRO A 15 -10.63 -3.48 -5.54
CA PRO A 15 -9.90 -4.75 -5.59
C PRO A 15 -8.47 -4.65 -6.13
N ILE A 16 -8.24 -3.83 -7.17
CA ILE A 16 -6.88 -3.61 -7.70
C ILE A 16 -5.98 -3.02 -6.61
N PHE A 17 -6.45 -1.99 -5.91
CA PHE A 17 -5.68 -1.36 -4.85
C PHE A 17 -5.47 -2.28 -3.64
N MET A 18 -6.44 -3.15 -3.32
CA MET A 18 -6.27 -4.19 -2.31
C MET A 18 -5.17 -5.18 -2.71
N ILE A 19 -5.17 -5.66 -3.96
CA ILE A 19 -4.12 -6.56 -4.47
C ILE A 19 -2.75 -5.88 -4.41
N VAL A 20 -2.66 -4.61 -4.81
CA VAL A 20 -1.43 -3.82 -4.72
C VAL A 20 -0.99 -3.65 -3.26
N GLY A 21 -1.91 -3.36 -2.34
CA GLY A 21 -1.62 -3.26 -0.91
C GLY A 21 -1.04 -4.55 -0.34
N ILE A 22 -1.63 -5.70 -0.68
CA ILE A 22 -1.12 -7.03 -0.30
C ILE A 22 0.25 -7.29 -0.93
N ALA A 23 0.42 -6.96 -2.22
CA ALA A 23 1.68 -7.16 -2.93
C ALA A 23 2.81 -6.37 -2.26
N ILE A 24 2.57 -5.10 -1.90
CA ILE A 24 3.53 -4.29 -1.15
C ILE A 24 3.79 -4.89 0.24
N PHE A 25 2.74 -5.29 0.95
CA PHE A 25 2.86 -5.86 2.30
C PHE A 25 3.71 -7.13 2.34
N ARG A 26 3.62 -7.97 1.30
CA ARG A 26 4.34 -9.26 1.21
C ARG A 26 5.65 -9.19 0.43
N ALA A 27 5.92 -8.10 -0.27
CA ALA A 27 7.12 -7.98 -1.10
C ALA A 27 8.40 -7.91 -0.25
N ASP A 28 9.49 -8.37 -0.86
CA ASP A 28 10.82 -8.27 -0.27
C ASP A 28 11.22 -6.77 -0.15
N PRO A 29 11.55 -6.28 1.05
CA PRO A 29 12.01 -4.91 1.27
C PRO A 29 13.16 -4.51 0.34
N LYS A 30 14.07 -5.42 -0.03
CA LYS A 30 15.18 -5.11 -0.95
C LYS A 30 14.67 -4.73 -2.34
N LYS A 31 13.66 -5.44 -2.84
CA LYS A 31 13.06 -5.16 -4.15
C LYS A 31 12.28 -3.85 -4.13
N LEU A 32 11.52 -3.59 -3.07
CA LEU A 32 10.79 -2.33 -2.92
C LEU A 32 11.76 -1.14 -2.80
N LEU A 33 12.83 -1.30 -2.04
CA LEU A 33 13.85 -0.28 -1.85
C LEU A 33 14.63 0.04 -3.13
N SER A 34 14.80 -0.93 -4.05
CA SER A 34 15.46 -0.64 -5.34
C SER A 34 14.57 0.18 -6.28
N TRP A 35 13.25 0.12 -6.09
CA TRP A 35 12.27 0.89 -6.87
C TRP A 35 11.98 2.26 -6.24
N ASP A 36 11.91 2.32 -4.92
CA ASP A 36 11.65 3.54 -4.18
C ASP A 36 12.94 4.30 -3.87
N ARG A 37 13.13 5.45 -4.54
CA ARG A 37 14.27 6.35 -4.32
C ARG A 37 13.98 7.52 -3.38
N ARG A 38 12.80 7.54 -2.74
CA ARG A 38 12.36 8.64 -1.90
C ARG A 38 12.20 8.20 -0.45
N THR A 39 11.06 7.63 -0.09
CA THR A 39 10.63 7.61 1.32
C THR A 39 11.32 6.49 2.09
N GLY A 40 11.16 5.24 1.65
CA GLY A 40 11.82 4.10 2.26
C GLY A 40 13.32 4.11 2.05
N TYR A 41 13.82 4.67 0.94
CA TYR A 41 15.26 4.92 0.77
C TYR A 41 15.82 5.91 1.79
N HIS A 42 15.10 6.99 2.09
CA HIS A 42 15.51 7.94 3.12
C HIS A 42 15.52 7.30 4.51
N ILE A 43 14.49 6.50 4.84
CA ILE A 43 14.44 5.73 6.10
C ILE A 43 15.64 4.78 6.19
N TYR A 44 15.89 3.99 5.14
CA TYR A 44 17.03 3.09 5.05
C TYR A 44 18.35 3.82 5.27
N LYS A 45 18.61 4.90 4.53
CA LYS A 45 19.87 5.64 4.59
C LYS A 45 20.10 6.29 5.96
N ASN A 46 19.06 6.88 6.56
CA ASN A 46 19.15 7.47 7.89
C ASN A 46 19.46 6.40 8.94
N LYS A 47 18.79 5.25 8.86
CA LYS A 47 19.01 4.16 9.81
C LYS A 47 20.40 3.55 9.64
N LEU A 48 20.85 3.32 8.41
CA LEU A 48 22.19 2.83 8.09
C LEU A 48 23.27 3.76 8.66
N LYS A 49 23.12 5.09 8.48
CA LYS A 49 24.06 6.07 9.03
C LYS A 49 24.10 6.04 10.56
N SER A 50 22.96 5.78 11.22
CA SER A 50 22.87 5.77 12.69
C SER A 50 23.35 4.48 13.34
N THR A 51 23.15 3.32 12.68
CA THR A 51 23.44 2.01 13.28
C THR A 51 24.64 1.30 12.66
N ASN A 52 25.11 1.76 11.49
CA ASN A 52 26.10 1.09 10.64
C ASN A 52 25.79 -0.39 10.38
N ASP A 53 24.49 -0.73 10.36
CA ASP A 53 23.97 -2.10 10.23
C ASP A 53 22.93 -2.11 9.10
N GLU A 54 23.30 -2.73 7.98
CA GLU A 54 22.47 -2.84 6.78
C GLU A 54 21.20 -3.67 7.01
N ALA A 55 21.30 -4.75 7.79
CA ALA A 55 20.16 -5.64 8.04
C ALA A 55 19.10 -4.97 8.91
N ARG A 56 19.50 -4.09 9.85
CA ARG A 56 18.57 -3.25 10.62
C ARG A 56 17.96 -2.15 9.77
N ALA A 57 18.76 -1.50 8.93
CA ALA A 57 18.29 -0.43 8.07
C ALA A 57 17.24 -0.93 7.05
N LEU A 58 17.49 -2.10 6.46
CA LEU A 58 16.57 -2.74 5.53
C LEU A 58 15.27 -3.16 6.20
N ARG A 59 15.34 -3.68 7.44
CA ARG A 59 14.14 -4.01 8.22
C ARG A 59 13.28 -2.77 8.48
N ALA A 60 13.90 -1.65 8.87
CA ALA A 60 13.17 -0.41 9.11
C ALA A 60 12.43 0.10 7.86
N ALA A 61 13.05 0.03 6.68
CA ALA A 61 12.37 0.35 5.42
C ALA A 61 11.26 -0.67 5.09
N GLY A 62 11.51 -1.96 5.33
CA GLY A 62 10.52 -3.02 5.16
C GLY A 62 9.27 -2.84 6.04
N ASP A 63 9.45 -2.43 7.29
CA ASP A 63 8.35 -2.17 8.22
C ASP A 63 7.50 -0.98 7.75
N PHE A 64 8.15 0.06 7.22
CA PHE A 64 7.45 1.17 6.57
C PHE A 64 6.61 0.70 5.37
N TYR A 65 7.18 -0.13 4.48
CA TYR A 65 6.44 -0.64 3.32
C TYR A 65 5.26 -1.53 3.72
N LYS A 66 5.43 -2.39 4.74
CA LYS A 66 4.33 -3.19 5.28
C LYS A 66 3.22 -2.32 5.83
N PHE A 67 3.56 -1.30 6.62
CA PHE A 67 2.57 -0.35 7.12
C PHE A 67 1.84 0.35 5.96
N PHE A 68 2.58 0.84 4.97
CA PHE A 68 2.01 1.51 3.81
C PHE A 68 1.06 0.61 2.99
N GLY A 69 1.49 -0.62 2.67
CA GLY A 69 0.66 -1.60 1.96
C GLY A 69 -0.59 -1.99 2.74
N GLY A 70 -0.47 -2.15 4.07
CA GLY A 70 -1.60 -2.40 4.97
C GLY A 70 -2.62 -1.26 4.99
N CYS A 71 -2.17 -0.01 5.06
CA CYS A 71 -3.05 1.17 4.97
C CYS A 71 -3.78 1.22 3.63
N PHE A 72 -3.09 0.94 2.52
CA PHE A 72 -3.68 0.90 1.18
C PHE A 72 -4.79 -0.15 1.09
N PHE A 73 -4.52 -1.37 1.59
CA PHE A 73 -5.51 -2.44 1.64
C PHE A 73 -6.73 -2.05 2.47
N LEU A 74 -6.52 -1.57 3.70
CA LEU A 74 -7.60 -1.25 4.62
C LEU A 74 -8.50 -0.12 4.08
N PHE A 75 -7.89 0.94 3.53
CA PHE A 75 -8.62 2.05 2.95
C PHE A 75 -9.47 1.60 1.76
N SER A 76 -8.91 0.80 0.85
CA SER A 76 -9.64 0.25 -0.28
C SER A 76 -10.74 -0.72 0.12
N LEU A 77 -10.53 -1.52 1.18
CA LEU A 77 -11.56 -2.40 1.73
C LEU A 77 -12.75 -1.59 2.25
N VAL A 78 -12.52 -0.54 3.04
CA VAL A 78 -13.59 0.33 3.55
C VAL A 78 -14.35 0.98 2.39
N MET A 79 -13.64 1.52 1.40
CA MET A 79 -14.27 2.12 0.22
C MET A 79 -15.12 1.11 -0.57
N LEU A 80 -14.64 -0.13 -0.73
CA LEU A 80 -15.39 -1.19 -1.40
C LEU A 80 -16.68 -1.54 -0.63
N LEU A 81 -16.59 -1.69 0.70
CA LEU A 81 -17.75 -1.97 1.55
C LEU A 81 -18.80 -0.86 1.48
N VAL A 82 -18.37 0.41 1.47
CA VAL A 82 -19.26 1.56 1.29
C VAL A 82 -19.94 1.52 -0.08
N ALA A 83 -19.17 1.28 -1.15
CA ALA A 83 -19.73 1.20 -2.51
C ALA A 83 -20.76 0.07 -2.64
N ILE A 84 -20.47 -1.10 -2.08
CA ILE A 84 -21.39 -2.24 -2.03
C ILE A 84 -22.64 -1.88 -1.21
N GLY A 85 -22.48 -1.27 -0.03
CA GLY A 85 -23.60 -0.86 0.81
C GLY A 85 -24.54 0.13 0.10
N VAL A 86 -23.98 1.11 -0.61
CA VAL A 86 -24.76 2.08 -1.41
C VAL A 86 -25.55 1.40 -2.53
N LEU A 87 -24.98 0.36 -3.16
CA LEU A 87 -25.66 -0.41 -4.21
C LEU A 87 -26.83 -1.23 -3.65
N PHE A 88 -26.69 -1.82 -2.46
CA PHE A 88 -27.76 -2.62 -1.85
C PHE A 88 -28.86 -1.79 -1.16
N LEU A 89 -28.57 -0.55 -0.77
CA LEU A 89 -29.52 0.38 -0.15
C LEU A 89 -30.31 1.22 -1.16
N ARG A 90 -30.03 1.05 -2.45
CA ARG A 90 -30.78 1.64 -3.57
C ARG A 90 -31.74 0.63 -4.17
#